data_AF-A0A2U1Q616-F1
#
_entry.id   AF-A0A2U1Q616-F1
#
_cell.length_a   1.000
_cell.length_b   1.000
_cell.length_c   1.000
_cell.angle_alpha   90.00
_cell.angle_beta   90.00
_cell.angle_gamma   90.00
#
_symmetry.space_group_name_H-M   'P 1'
#
loop_
_entity.id
_entity.type
_entity.pdbx_description
1 polymer ?
#
loop_
_entity_poly.entity_id
_entity_poly.type
_entity_poly.pdbx_seq_one_letter_code
_entity_poly.pdbx_strand_id
1 'polypeptide(L)'
;MTTTTSVNDFYSFLTQGLDNLLRASHSKKFMSIMFLQHVISSLQSFHSQLTLVVQKLHLPVGEKWLDEYMDESTRLWEVCHVLKTGISNMESYYTTCFNITTSLENQPLVHHQLSHHVVRAINVYHRVRVGLEEENRSLMETRIQPLLIKFDKNFSMETKFNGFNGFRGVLYAFKNTNSLLLMILLSGLVYSSSETSVSNSRNDDIVSYNEEQMSFGSGIMVTAMRLYERMKENEDGTMGILLNEFQNTIHATDELITDDFAKRVEKIKNYFEVLKSGAENVIMQLDDFFDEIVESRQKLLDLCTHS
;
A
#
# COMPACT_ATOMS: atom_id res chain seq x y z
N MET A 1 -34.60 12.08 8.96
CA MET A 1 -33.65 13.12 8.47
C MET A 1 -32.20 12.87 8.92
N THR A 2 -31.87 11.77 9.61
CA THR A 2 -30.53 11.47 10.17
C THR A 2 -29.67 10.50 9.33
N THR A 3 -30.26 9.77 8.39
CA THR A 3 -29.56 8.78 7.57
C THR A 3 -28.72 9.43 6.47
N THR A 4 -29.26 10.47 5.82
CA THR A 4 -28.58 11.23 4.77
C THR A 4 -27.37 12.01 5.28
N THR A 5 -27.40 12.50 6.52
CA THR A 5 -26.26 13.17 7.14
C THR A 5 -25.12 12.19 7.39
N SER A 6 -25.39 11.00 7.95
CA SER A 6 -24.34 10.01 8.25
C SER A 6 -23.61 9.48 7.01
N VAL A 7 -24.31 9.36 5.88
CA VAL A 7 -23.74 8.95 4.59
C VAL A 7 -22.85 10.04 4.01
N ASN A 8 -23.30 11.30 4.05
CA ASN A 8 -22.50 12.44 3.57
C ASN A 8 -21.26 12.67 4.45
N ASP A 9 -21.39 12.52 5.77
CA ASP A 9 -20.28 12.63 6.72
C ASP A 9 -19.17 11.61 6.38
N PHE A 10 -19.55 10.39 5.97
CA PHE A 10 -18.59 9.37 5.54
C PHE A 10 -17.85 9.76 4.25
N TYR A 11 -18.55 10.28 3.24
CA TYR A 11 -17.89 10.74 2.01
C TYR A 11 -16.94 11.91 2.28
N SER A 12 -17.34 12.86 3.11
CA SER A 12 -16.46 13.95 3.55
C SER A 12 -15.24 13.41 4.30
N PHE A 13 -15.43 12.42 5.16
CA PHE A 13 -14.35 11.75 5.89
C PHE A 13 -13.35 11.05 4.95
N LEU A 14 -13.83 10.29 3.96
CA LEU A 14 -12.96 9.68 2.94
C LEU A 14 -12.19 10.73 2.14
N THR A 15 -12.88 11.81 1.72
CA THR A 15 -12.24 12.91 0.98
C THR A 15 -11.10 13.52 1.79
N GLN A 16 -11.37 13.86 3.06
CA GLN A 16 -10.38 14.47 3.94
C GLN A 16 -9.18 13.53 4.21
N GLY A 17 -9.44 12.25 4.42
CA GLY A 17 -8.37 11.26 4.62
C GLY A 17 -7.48 11.12 3.39
N LEU A 18 -8.08 11.05 2.19
CA LEU A 18 -7.34 11.06 0.93
C LEU A 18 -6.57 12.36 0.72
N ASP A 19 -7.14 13.52 1.07
CA ASP A 19 -6.48 14.82 0.93
C ASP A 19 -5.27 14.95 1.87
N ASN A 20 -5.34 14.35 3.06
CA ASN A 20 -4.21 14.27 3.98
C ASN A 20 -3.08 13.40 3.39
N LEU A 21 -3.43 12.24 2.82
CA LEU A 21 -2.48 11.35 2.14
C LEU A 21 -1.83 12.03 0.93
N LEU A 22 -2.64 12.70 0.11
CA LEU A 22 -2.16 13.47 -1.04
C LEU A 22 -1.22 14.59 -0.58
N ARG A 23 -1.53 15.33 0.49
CA ARG A 23 -0.58 16.33 1.03
C ARG A 23 0.72 15.69 1.51
N ALA A 24 0.65 14.52 2.15
CA ALA A 24 1.83 13.78 2.55
C ALA A 24 2.66 13.27 1.35
N SER A 25 2.02 12.95 0.23
CA SER A 25 2.68 12.46 -1.00
C SER A 25 3.47 13.53 -1.76
N HIS A 26 3.20 14.81 -1.51
CA HIS A 26 4.00 15.91 -2.06
C HIS A 26 5.33 16.11 -1.30
N SER A 27 5.50 15.46 -0.15
CA SER A 27 6.79 15.48 0.55
C SER A 27 7.83 14.63 -0.19
N LYS A 28 9.13 14.92 0.02
CA LYS A 28 10.26 14.10 -0.48
C LYS A 28 10.26 12.64 0.05
N LYS A 29 9.27 12.26 0.85
CA LYS A 29 9.18 10.97 1.54
C LYS A 29 8.01 10.11 1.03
N PHE A 30 7.47 10.39 -0.16
CA PHE A 30 6.46 9.51 -0.78
C PHE A 30 7.01 8.09 -0.93
N MET A 31 6.25 7.05 -0.59
CA MET A 31 6.72 5.65 -0.46
C MET A 31 7.76 5.38 0.64
N SER A 32 7.96 6.29 1.60
CA SER A 32 8.70 5.96 2.83
C SER A 32 7.89 5.04 3.75
N ILE A 33 8.57 4.35 4.65
CA ILE A 33 7.92 3.57 5.73
C ILE A 33 6.87 4.40 6.46
N MET A 34 7.22 5.64 6.83
CA MET A 34 6.29 6.55 7.54
C MET A 34 5.04 6.88 6.71
N PHE A 35 5.20 7.07 5.40
CA PHE A 35 4.08 7.33 4.50
C PHE A 35 3.18 6.09 4.38
N LEU A 36 3.78 4.90 4.20
CA LEU A 36 3.03 3.65 4.04
C LEU A 36 2.32 3.23 5.34
N GLN A 37 2.92 3.49 6.50
CA GLN A 37 2.23 3.39 7.79
C GLN A 37 1.02 4.33 7.86
N HIS A 38 1.13 5.56 7.38
CA HIS A 38 0.01 6.49 7.33
C HIS A 38 -1.12 6.00 6.38
N VAL A 39 -0.76 5.31 5.30
CA VAL A 39 -1.72 4.63 4.41
C VAL A 39 -2.45 3.50 5.16
N ILE A 40 -1.74 2.67 5.93
CA ILE A 40 -2.35 1.59 6.75
C ILE A 40 -3.28 2.18 7.82
N SER A 41 -2.84 3.22 8.54
CA SER A 41 -3.71 3.90 9.51
C SER A 41 -4.95 4.51 8.87
N SER A 42 -4.86 4.96 7.61
CA SER A 42 -6.02 5.45 6.87
C SER A 42 -6.97 4.31 6.50
N LEU A 43 -6.47 3.15 6.07
CA LEU A 43 -7.29 1.95 5.84
C LEU A 43 -8.05 1.52 7.11
N GLN A 44 -7.35 1.41 8.24
CA GLN A 44 -7.94 1.12 9.54
C GLN A 44 -9.03 2.14 9.89
N SER A 45 -8.71 3.43 9.80
CA SER A 45 -9.63 4.51 10.14
C SER A 45 -10.89 4.52 9.26
N PHE A 46 -10.74 4.28 7.95
CA PHE A 46 -11.86 4.18 7.02
C PHE A 46 -12.75 2.97 7.32
N HIS A 47 -12.15 1.83 7.67
CA HIS A 47 -12.87 0.61 8.01
C HIS A 47 -13.64 0.77 9.33
N SER A 48 -13.00 1.27 10.38
CA SER A 48 -13.64 1.66 11.63
C SER A 48 -14.80 2.64 11.44
N GLN A 49 -14.63 3.66 10.58
CA GLN A 49 -15.71 4.60 10.31
C GLN A 49 -16.88 3.95 9.55
N LEU A 50 -16.60 3.01 8.63
CA LEU A 50 -17.64 2.27 7.91
C LEU A 50 -18.53 1.48 8.88
N THR A 51 -17.95 0.78 9.84
CA THR A 51 -18.69 -0.02 10.83
C THR A 51 -19.55 0.87 11.72
N LEU A 52 -19.08 2.07 12.09
CA LEU A 52 -19.88 3.08 12.79
C LEU A 52 -21.06 3.59 11.96
N VAL A 53 -20.90 3.75 10.64
CA VAL A 53 -22.00 4.14 9.75
C VAL A 53 -23.07 3.04 9.69
N VAL A 54 -22.67 1.76 9.63
CA VAL A 54 -23.62 0.63 9.68
C VAL A 54 -24.49 0.70 10.93
N GLN A 55 -23.87 0.92 12.09
CA GLN A 55 -24.58 1.04 13.38
C GLN A 55 -25.59 2.20 13.39
N LYS A 56 -25.22 3.35 12.81
CA LYS A 56 -26.10 4.54 12.76
C LYS A 56 -27.27 4.39 11.78
N LEU A 57 -27.06 3.67 10.69
CA LEU A 57 -28.06 3.53 9.63
C LEU A 57 -29.18 2.54 9.96
N HIS A 58 -29.04 1.75 11.03
CA HIS A 58 -30.03 0.72 11.44
C HIS A 58 -30.44 -0.15 10.24
N LEU A 59 -29.44 -0.68 9.55
CA LEU A 59 -29.68 -1.45 8.32
C LEU A 59 -30.48 -2.72 8.64
N PRO A 60 -31.37 -3.14 7.71
CA PRO A 60 -32.10 -4.39 7.84
C PRO A 60 -31.15 -5.59 7.91
N VAL A 61 -31.54 -6.55 8.74
CA VAL A 61 -30.78 -7.73 9.13
C VAL A 61 -30.66 -8.71 7.97
N GLY A 62 -29.45 -9.25 7.76
CA GLY A 62 -29.22 -10.35 6.81
C GLY A 62 -29.49 -9.98 5.34
N GLU A 63 -29.51 -8.69 5.02
CA GLU A 63 -29.60 -8.23 3.64
C GLU A 63 -28.24 -8.30 2.93
N LYS A 64 -28.29 -8.30 1.60
CA LYS A 64 -27.14 -8.38 0.68
C LYS A 64 -26.00 -7.38 0.97
N TRP A 65 -26.24 -6.30 1.71
CA TRP A 65 -25.15 -5.39 2.13
C TRP A 65 -24.15 -6.07 3.08
N LEU A 66 -24.61 -7.01 3.92
CA LEU A 66 -23.77 -7.74 4.86
C LEU A 66 -22.86 -8.69 4.09
N ASP A 67 -23.39 -9.42 3.12
CA ASP A 67 -22.62 -10.28 2.22
C ASP A 67 -21.55 -9.45 1.49
N GLU A 68 -21.92 -8.30 0.92
CA GLU A 68 -20.99 -7.41 0.24
C GLU A 68 -19.87 -6.90 1.18
N TYR A 69 -20.19 -6.60 2.45
CA TYR A 69 -19.19 -6.24 3.46
C TYR A 69 -18.30 -7.43 3.85
N MET A 70 -18.86 -8.63 3.99
CA MET A 70 -18.11 -9.84 4.31
C MET A 70 -17.15 -10.23 3.18
N ASP A 71 -17.57 -10.09 1.93
CA ASP A 71 -16.71 -10.29 0.77
C ASP A 71 -15.58 -9.26 0.74
N GLU A 72 -15.90 -7.98 0.95
CA GLU A 72 -14.90 -6.90 0.93
C GLU A 72 -13.90 -7.01 2.07
N SER A 73 -14.34 -7.31 3.30
CA SER A 73 -13.43 -7.50 4.44
C SER A 73 -12.60 -8.78 4.32
N THR A 74 -13.11 -9.84 3.69
CA THR A 74 -12.30 -11.03 3.34
C THR A 74 -11.20 -10.65 2.35
N ARG A 75 -11.54 -9.87 1.30
CA ARG A 75 -10.57 -9.36 0.33
C ARG A 75 -9.49 -8.50 1.00
N LEU A 76 -9.87 -7.58 1.88
CA LEU A 76 -8.92 -6.75 2.64
C LEU A 76 -7.96 -7.63 3.45
N TRP A 77 -8.52 -8.62 4.17
CA TRP A 77 -7.74 -9.55 4.98
C TRP A 77 -6.72 -10.35 4.13
N GLU A 78 -7.14 -10.87 2.98
CA GLU A 78 -6.26 -11.62 2.07
C GLU A 78 -5.12 -10.76 1.50
N VAL A 79 -5.42 -9.52 1.08
CA VAL A 79 -4.38 -8.61 0.57
C VAL A 79 -3.41 -8.20 1.68
N CYS A 80 -3.90 -7.92 2.89
CA CYS A 80 -3.05 -7.63 4.03
C CYS A 80 -2.17 -8.84 4.41
N HIS A 81 -2.66 -10.07 4.25
CA HIS A 81 -1.83 -11.27 4.43
C HIS A 81 -0.71 -11.33 3.38
N VAL A 82 -0.99 -10.97 2.13
CA VAL A 82 0.05 -10.87 1.10
C VAL A 82 1.07 -9.78 1.44
N LEU A 83 0.61 -8.60 1.89
CA LEU A 83 1.51 -7.53 2.36
C LEU A 83 2.44 -8.06 3.46
N LYS A 84 1.89 -8.70 4.50
CA LYS A 84 2.68 -9.29 5.59
C LYS A 84 3.70 -10.31 5.08
N THR A 85 3.31 -11.16 4.13
CA THR A 85 4.20 -12.17 3.53
C THR A 85 5.33 -11.49 2.76
N GLY A 86 5.03 -10.51 1.90
CA GLY A 86 6.04 -9.81 1.10
C GLY A 86 7.01 -8.98 1.95
N ILE A 87 6.55 -8.39 3.06
CA ILE A 87 7.42 -7.72 4.05
C ILE A 87 8.28 -8.75 4.79
N SER A 88 7.72 -9.89 5.16
CA SER A 88 8.48 -10.97 5.83
C SER A 88 9.60 -11.50 4.94
N ASN A 89 9.40 -11.57 3.61
CA ASN A 89 10.47 -11.95 2.67
C ASN A 89 11.67 -10.97 2.73
N MET A 90 11.44 -9.69 3.07
CA MET A 90 12.54 -8.72 3.25
C MET A 90 13.45 -9.06 4.44
N GLU A 91 12.99 -9.86 5.41
CA GLU A 91 13.79 -10.28 6.56
C GLU A 91 15.05 -11.03 6.16
N SER A 92 14.90 -11.96 5.23
CA SER A 92 16.03 -12.69 4.67
C SER A 92 17.03 -11.74 3.99
N TYR A 93 16.51 -10.74 3.27
CA TYR A 93 17.31 -9.72 2.60
C TYR A 93 18.12 -8.89 3.60
N TYR A 94 17.48 -8.14 4.51
CA TYR A 94 18.23 -7.25 5.39
C TYR A 94 19.12 -8.01 6.37
N THR A 95 18.75 -9.22 6.81
CA THR A 95 19.58 -10.03 7.72
C THR A 95 20.84 -10.52 7.02
N THR A 96 20.71 -11.10 5.82
CA THR A 96 21.87 -11.55 5.04
C THR A 96 22.80 -10.39 4.71
N CYS A 97 22.21 -9.27 4.27
CA CYS A 97 22.92 -8.08 3.87
C CYS A 97 23.64 -7.39 5.05
N PHE A 98 23.01 -7.36 6.23
CA PHE A 98 23.64 -6.86 7.45
C PHE A 98 24.84 -7.72 7.87
N ASN A 99 24.75 -9.04 7.76
CA ASN A 99 25.86 -9.96 8.05
C ASN A 99 27.05 -9.78 7.09
N ILE A 100 26.78 -9.49 5.81
CA ILE A 100 27.82 -9.17 4.84
C ILE A 100 28.48 -7.83 5.19
N THR A 101 27.69 -6.80 5.50
CA THR A 101 28.19 -5.48 5.89
C THR A 101 29.08 -5.56 7.14
N THR A 102 28.67 -6.32 8.16
CA THR A 102 29.45 -6.51 9.38
C THR A 102 30.73 -7.32 9.15
N SER A 103 30.70 -8.33 8.27
CA SER A 103 31.93 -9.04 7.87
C SER A 103 32.93 -8.11 7.16
N LEU A 104 32.42 -7.14 6.41
CA LEU A 104 33.20 -6.20 5.63
C LEU A 104 33.91 -5.15 6.50
N GLU A 105 33.27 -4.76 7.61
CA GLU A 105 33.82 -3.86 8.63
C GLU A 105 35.00 -4.46 9.42
N ASN A 106 34.94 -5.76 9.70
CA ASN A 106 35.91 -6.46 10.56
C ASN A 106 37.21 -6.89 9.85
N GLN A 107 37.38 -6.56 8.56
CA GLN A 107 38.52 -7.03 7.76
C GLN A 107 39.74 -6.08 7.84
N PRO A 108 40.95 -6.58 8.19
CA PRO A 108 42.16 -5.75 8.23
C PRO A 108 42.55 -5.24 6.84
N LEU A 109 42.71 -3.92 6.70
CA LEU A 109 42.88 -3.22 5.43
C LEU A 109 44.18 -3.60 4.68
N VAL A 110 44.04 -4.38 3.61
CA VAL A 110 45.01 -4.42 2.50
C VAL A 110 44.31 -3.93 1.24
N HIS A 111 44.72 -2.76 0.74
CA HIS A 111 44.00 -1.96 -0.26
C HIS A 111 43.61 -2.74 -1.54
N HIS A 112 44.41 -3.71 -1.98
CA HIS A 112 44.13 -4.52 -3.18
C HIS A 112 43.19 -5.71 -2.94
N GLN A 113 43.16 -6.27 -1.72
CA GLN A 113 42.21 -7.34 -1.37
C GLN A 113 40.83 -6.77 -1.07
N LEU A 114 40.78 -5.56 -0.51
CA LEU A 114 39.54 -4.84 -0.20
C LEU A 114 38.64 -4.69 -1.44
N SER A 115 39.19 -4.32 -2.60
CA SER A 115 38.40 -4.15 -3.82
C SER A 115 37.70 -5.44 -4.27
N HIS A 116 38.39 -6.58 -4.25
CA HIS A 116 37.79 -7.87 -4.61
C HIS A 116 36.73 -8.33 -3.61
N HIS A 117 36.93 -8.10 -2.32
CA HIS A 117 35.94 -8.42 -1.29
C HIS A 117 34.69 -7.55 -1.41
N VAL A 118 34.86 -6.26 -1.70
CA VAL A 118 33.76 -5.32 -1.94
C VAL A 118 32.96 -5.71 -3.18
N VAL A 119 33.62 -6.00 -4.30
CA VAL A 119 32.93 -6.44 -5.52
C VAL A 119 32.16 -7.75 -5.28
N ARG A 120 32.73 -8.69 -4.53
CA ARG A 120 32.01 -9.91 -4.14
C ARG A 120 30.80 -9.61 -3.27
N ALA A 121 30.92 -8.72 -2.29
CA ALA A 121 29.81 -8.32 -1.43
C ALA A 121 28.68 -7.69 -2.26
N ILE A 122 29.00 -6.74 -3.15
CA ILE A 122 28.06 -6.11 -4.11
C ILE A 122 27.31 -7.17 -4.94
N ASN A 123 28.03 -8.14 -5.51
CA ASN A 123 27.40 -9.21 -6.28
C ASN A 123 26.44 -10.06 -5.43
N VAL A 124 26.77 -10.29 -4.16
CA VAL A 124 25.86 -11.00 -3.25
C VAL A 124 24.65 -10.14 -2.92
N TYR A 125 24.80 -8.85 -2.62
CA TYR A 125 23.68 -7.92 -2.41
C TYR A 125 22.70 -7.97 -3.59
N HIS A 126 23.21 -7.86 -4.82
CA HIS A 126 22.37 -7.96 -6.02
C HIS A 126 21.65 -9.30 -6.14
N ARG A 127 22.33 -10.42 -5.85
CA ARG A 127 21.71 -11.74 -5.92
C ARG A 127 20.57 -11.88 -4.91
N VAL A 128 20.77 -11.44 -3.67
CA VAL A 128 19.75 -11.51 -2.63
C VAL A 128 18.57 -10.58 -2.96
N ARG A 129 18.84 -9.38 -3.49
CA ARG A 129 17.82 -8.46 -3.99
C ARG A 129 16.96 -9.10 -5.09
N VAL A 130 17.59 -9.66 -6.11
CA VAL A 130 16.88 -10.29 -7.24
C VAL A 130 16.04 -11.47 -6.77
N GLY A 131 16.54 -12.26 -5.80
CA GLY A 131 15.76 -13.33 -5.17
C GLY A 131 14.50 -12.81 -4.48
N LEU A 132 14.65 -11.76 -3.65
CA LEU A 132 13.52 -11.10 -2.99
C LEU A 132 12.49 -10.56 -3.98
N GLU A 133 12.94 -9.83 -5.01
CA GLU A 133 12.04 -9.24 -6.01
C GLU A 133 11.29 -10.31 -6.82
N GLU A 134 11.92 -11.43 -7.13
CA GLU A 134 11.27 -12.54 -7.83
C GLU A 134 10.26 -13.29 -6.95
N GLU A 135 10.59 -13.53 -5.68
CA GLU A 135 9.66 -14.11 -4.71
C GLU A 135 8.41 -13.22 -4.54
N ASN A 136 8.61 -11.91 -4.39
CA ASN A 136 7.50 -10.97 -4.25
C ASN A 136 6.72 -10.76 -5.56
N ARG A 137 7.38 -10.82 -6.72
CA ARG A 137 6.70 -10.81 -8.03
C ARG A 137 5.78 -12.02 -8.17
N SER A 138 6.30 -13.22 -7.89
CA SER A 138 5.50 -14.46 -7.92
C SER A 138 4.32 -14.39 -6.95
N LEU A 139 4.53 -13.84 -5.77
CA LEU A 139 3.47 -13.60 -4.79
C LEU A 139 2.37 -12.67 -5.35
N MET A 140 2.76 -11.58 -6.01
CA MET A 140 1.83 -10.63 -6.64
C MET A 140 1.02 -11.29 -7.76
N GLU A 141 1.67 -12.04 -8.65
CA GLU A 141 1.01 -12.74 -9.77
C GLU A 141 0.05 -13.83 -9.31
N THR A 142 0.45 -14.64 -8.32
CA THR A 142 -0.33 -15.81 -7.90
C THR A 142 -1.45 -15.48 -6.93
N ARG A 143 -1.25 -14.49 -6.03
CA ARG A 143 -2.19 -14.20 -4.93
C ARG A 143 -2.97 -12.92 -5.14
N ILE A 144 -2.39 -11.91 -5.77
CA ILE A 144 -3.02 -10.58 -5.87
C ILE A 144 -3.72 -10.39 -7.20
N GLN A 145 -3.17 -10.89 -8.31
CA GLN A 145 -3.83 -10.80 -9.62
C GLN A 145 -5.28 -11.34 -9.61
N PRO A 146 -5.63 -12.43 -8.88
CA PRO A 146 -7.01 -12.88 -8.75
C PRO A 146 -7.90 -11.97 -7.87
N LEU A 147 -7.31 -11.22 -6.94
CA LEU A 147 -8.00 -10.41 -5.93
C LEU A 147 -8.15 -8.93 -6.32
N LEU A 148 -7.32 -8.46 -7.26
CA LEU A 148 -7.30 -7.09 -7.75
C LEU A 148 -8.56 -6.80 -8.58
N ILE A 149 -9.62 -6.39 -7.87
CA ILE A 149 -10.67 -5.56 -8.45
C ILE A 149 -10.01 -4.22 -8.77
N LYS A 150 -9.68 -4.03 -10.06
CA LYS A 150 -9.08 -2.82 -10.62
C LYS A 150 -9.72 -1.58 -10.00
N PHE A 151 -8.91 -0.63 -9.57
CA PHE A 151 -9.38 0.72 -9.29
C PHE A 151 -10.11 1.24 -10.53
N ASP A 152 -11.40 1.52 -10.40
CA ASP A 152 -12.25 1.94 -11.52
C ASP A 152 -12.01 3.42 -11.80
N LYS A 153 -11.14 3.70 -12.77
CA LYS A 153 -10.82 5.05 -13.24
C LYS A 153 -12.01 5.75 -13.90
N ASN A 154 -12.99 5.01 -14.42
CA ASN A 154 -14.09 5.54 -15.23
C ASN A 154 -15.32 5.88 -14.39
N PHE A 155 -15.10 6.26 -13.13
CA PHE A 155 -16.16 6.52 -12.16
C PHE A 155 -16.93 7.82 -12.46
N SER A 156 -18.07 7.70 -13.16
CA SER A 156 -19.09 8.75 -13.23
C SER A 156 -20.02 8.66 -12.02
N MET A 157 -19.90 9.62 -11.10
CA MET A 157 -20.70 9.67 -9.87
C MET A 157 -22.17 9.99 -10.07
N GLU A 158 -22.53 10.69 -11.16
CA GLU A 158 -23.90 11.19 -11.35
C GLU A 158 -24.91 10.09 -11.70
N THR A 159 -24.48 8.97 -12.30
CA THR A 159 -25.41 7.94 -12.81
C THR A 159 -25.62 6.76 -11.86
N LYS A 160 -24.64 6.40 -11.03
CA LYS A 160 -24.71 5.24 -10.12
C LYS A 160 -25.12 5.57 -8.68
N PHE A 161 -24.83 6.75 -8.16
CA PHE A 161 -25.33 7.14 -6.82
C PHE A 161 -26.85 7.33 -6.82
N ASN A 162 -27.43 7.82 -7.91
CA ASN A 162 -28.88 7.88 -8.07
C ASN A 162 -29.55 6.49 -8.12
N GLY A 163 -28.79 5.42 -8.42
CA GLY A 163 -29.26 4.02 -8.36
C GLY A 163 -28.99 3.32 -7.03
N PHE A 164 -27.99 3.75 -6.27
CA PHE A 164 -27.61 3.22 -4.95
C PHE A 164 -27.89 4.25 -3.85
N ASN A 165 -29.16 4.45 -3.50
CA ASN A 165 -29.53 5.26 -2.35
C ASN A 165 -29.10 4.57 -1.04
N GLY A 166 -28.16 5.15 -0.27
CA GLY A 166 -27.80 4.71 1.09
C GLY A 166 -26.46 3.98 1.24
N PHE A 167 -26.42 2.96 2.10
CA PHE A 167 -25.18 2.29 2.54
C PHE A 167 -24.40 1.59 1.41
N ARG A 168 -25.06 1.08 0.36
CA ARG A 168 -24.32 0.48 -0.77
C ARG A 168 -23.39 1.46 -1.47
N GLY A 169 -23.78 2.74 -1.55
CA GLY A 169 -22.90 3.79 -2.07
C GLY A 169 -21.68 4.02 -1.18
N VAL A 170 -21.88 3.98 0.15
CA VAL A 170 -20.83 4.09 1.16
C VAL A 170 -19.83 2.94 1.03
N LEU A 171 -20.34 1.70 0.97
CA LEU A 171 -19.52 0.50 0.83
C LEU A 171 -18.74 0.48 -0.50
N TYR A 172 -19.36 0.94 -1.59
CA TYR A 172 -18.69 1.07 -2.87
C TYR A 172 -17.56 2.11 -2.83
N ALA A 173 -17.81 3.29 -2.26
CA ALA A 173 -16.79 4.34 -2.13
C ALA A 173 -15.61 3.84 -1.28
N PHE A 174 -15.90 3.20 -0.14
CA PHE A 174 -14.91 2.54 0.71
C PHE A 174 -14.07 1.52 -0.07
N LYS A 175 -14.72 0.61 -0.81
CA LYS A 175 -14.07 -0.39 -1.64
C LYS A 175 -13.12 0.23 -2.67
N ASN A 176 -13.55 1.29 -3.36
CA ASN A 176 -12.73 1.95 -4.38
C ASN A 176 -11.52 2.66 -3.76
N THR A 177 -11.74 3.39 -2.66
CA THR A 177 -10.68 4.05 -1.90
C THR A 177 -9.67 3.03 -1.37
N ASN A 178 -10.12 1.92 -0.80
CA ASN A 178 -9.24 0.88 -0.30
C ASN A 178 -8.46 0.19 -1.41
N SER A 179 -9.07 -0.07 -2.56
CA SER A 179 -8.33 -0.61 -3.72
C SER A 179 -7.15 0.29 -4.09
N LEU A 180 -7.32 1.62 -4.06
CA LEU A 180 -6.21 2.56 -4.29
C LEU A 180 -5.14 2.45 -3.19
N LEU A 181 -5.54 2.50 -1.91
CA LEU A 181 -4.59 2.44 -0.80
C LEU A 181 -3.81 1.11 -0.79
N LEU A 182 -4.48 0.00 -1.09
CA LEU A 182 -3.86 -1.31 -1.23
C LEU A 182 -2.90 -1.36 -2.42
N MET A 183 -3.22 -0.75 -3.57
CA MET A 183 -2.26 -0.66 -4.68
C MET A 183 -1.00 0.10 -4.26
N ILE A 184 -1.14 1.23 -3.56
CA ILE A 184 0.00 2.00 -3.04
C ILE A 184 0.85 1.15 -2.09
N LEU A 185 0.22 0.40 -1.18
CA LEU A 185 0.92 -0.48 -0.25
C LEU A 185 1.62 -1.63 -0.95
N LEU A 186 0.97 -2.27 -1.94
CA LEU A 186 1.55 -3.38 -2.68
C LEU A 186 2.74 -2.93 -3.52
N SER A 187 2.64 -1.80 -4.23
CA SER A 187 3.75 -1.22 -4.99
C SER A 187 4.89 -0.79 -4.08
N GLY A 188 4.58 -0.24 -2.90
CA GLY A 188 5.57 0.16 -1.91
C GLY A 188 6.30 -1.01 -1.24
N LEU A 189 5.55 -2.00 -0.74
CA LEU A 189 6.04 -3.01 0.21
C LEU A 189 6.28 -4.39 -0.40
N VAL A 190 5.67 -4.72 -1.54
CA VAL A 190 5.74 -6.06 -2.11
C VAL A 190 6.44 -6.04 -3.45
N TYR A 191 5.79 -5.47 -4.48
CA TYR A 191 6.34 -5.40 -5.82
C TYR A 191 5.48 -4.48 -6.68
N SER A 192 6.13 -3.57 -7.41
CA SER A 192 5.51 -2.80 -8.49
C SER A 192 5.97 -3.32 -9.85
N SER A 193 5.00 -3.50 -10.74
CA SER A 193 5.25 -3.78 -12.15
C SER A 193 4.50 -2.78 -13.02
N SER A 194 5.17 -2.25 -14.04
CA SER A 194 4.54 -1.40 -15.06
C SER A 194 3.39 -2.14 -15.78
N GLU A 195 3.41 -3.48 -15.76
CA GLU A 195 2.40 -4.36 -16.36
C GLU A 195 1.21 -4.68 -15.43
N THR A 196 1.25 -4.34 -14.13
CA THR A 196 0.07 -4.52 -13.25
C THR A 196 -1.09 -3.61 -13.67
N SER A 197 -0.82 -2.58 -14.48
CA SER A 197 -1.83 -2.05 -15.40
C SER A 197 -1.92 -2.95 -16.64
N VAL A 198 -2.55 -4.12 -16.51
CA VAL A 198 -3.08 -4.84 -17.67
C VAL A 198 -4.21 -3.99 -18.25
N SER A 199 -3.79 -3.05 -19.09
CA SER A 199 -4.53 -2.31 -20.07
C SER A 199 -5.02 -3.28 -21.16
N ASN A 200 -6.00 -4.11 -20.81
CA ASN A 200 -6.96 -4.61 -21.80
C ASN A 200 -8.08 -3.58 -22.01
N SER A 201 -7.68 -2.34 -22.24
CA SER A 201 -8.48 -1.33 -22.92
C SER A 201 -7.56 -0.69 -23.95
N ARG A 202 -7.34 -1.41 -25.05
CA ARG A 202 -7.15 -0.76 -26.35
C ARG A 202 -8.41 0.05 -26.59
N ASN A 203 -8.38 1.30 -26.15
CA ASN A 203 -9.14 2.45 -26.64
C ASN A 203 -8.59 3.64 -25.84
N ASP A 204 -7.68 4.34 -26.49
CA ASP A 204 -7.39 5.74 -26.20
C ASP A 204 -8.71 6.50 -26.24
N ASP A 205 -9.18 6.95 -25.08
CA ASP A 205 -10.00 8.14 -24.96
C ASP A 205 -9.49 8.88 -23.73
N ILE A 206 -8.53 9.77 -23.95
CA ILE A 206 -8.17 10.81 -23.00
C ILE A 206 -9.38 11.74 -22.91
N VAL A 207 -10.32 11.41 -22.03
CA VAL A 207 -11.40 12.32 -21.67
C VAL A 207 -10.79 13.39 -20.77
N SER A 208 -10.50 14.54 -21.38
CA SER A 208 -10.27 15.81 -20.67
C SER A 208 -11.47 16.09 -19.77
N TYR A 209 -11.35 15.77 -18.47
CA TYR A 209 -12.33 16.17 -17.48
C TYR A 209 -12.28 17.69 -17.31
N ASN A 210 -13.25 18.39 -17.89
CA ASN A 210 -13.46 19.80 -17.65
C ASN A 210 -13.89 20.01 -16.19
N GLU A 211 -13.23 20.94 -15.49
CA GLU A 211 -13.43 21.26 -14.07
C GLU A 211 -14.84 21.82 -13.73
N GLU A 212 -15.70 22.05 -14.73
CA GLU A 212 -16.97 22.79 -14.59
C GLU A 212 -18.20 21.91 -14.26
N GLN A 213 -18.07 20.58 -14.16
CA GLN A 213 -19.15 19.64 -13.79
C GLN A 213 -18.94 18.97 -12.43
N MET A 214 -18.48 19.74 -11.43
CA MET A 214 -18.31 19.28 -10.05
C MET A 214 -19.61 19.38 -9.24
N SER A 215 -20.44 18.33 -9.30
CA SER A 215 -21.57 18.12 -8.38
C SER A 215 -21.20 17.08 -7.32
N PHE A 216 -20.99 17.55 -6.08
CA PHE A 216 -20.93 16.89 -4.75
C PHE A 216 -20.20 15.55 -4.52
N GLY A 217 -20.01 14.70 -5.52
CA GLY A 217 -19.19 13.50 -5.45
C GLY A 217 -17.71 13.75 -5.81
N SER A 218 -17.39 14.78 -6.60
CA SER A 218 -16.12 14.98 -7.31
C SER A 218 -14.84 14.95 -6.46
N GLY A 219 -14.89 15.32 -5.17
CA GLY A 219 -13.70 15.47 -4.32
C GLY A 219 -12.90 14.18 -4.11
N ILE A 220 -13.58 13.09 -3.69
CA ILE A 220 -12.92 11.79 -3.43
C ILE A 220 -12.18 11.32 -4.67
N MET A 221 -12.84 11.36 -5.83
CA MET A 221 -12.27 10.84 -7.07
C MET A 221 -11.12 11.69 -7.58
N VAL A 222 -11.24 13.02 -7.51
CA VAL A 222 -10.15 13.93 -7.93
C VAL A 222 -8.90 13.69 -7.09
N THR A 223 -9.05 13.59 -5.76
CA THR A 223 -7.92 13.33 -4.87
C THR A 223 -7.37 11.92 -5.04
N ALA A 224 -8.23 10.91 -5.20
CA ALA A 224 -7.83 9.54 -5.49
C ALA A 224 -7.05 9.43 -6.80
N MET A 225 -7.51 10.09 -7.87
CA MET A 225 -6.83 10.12 -9.17
C MET A 225 -5.47 10.79 -9.09
N ARG A 226 -5.36 11.94 -8.41
CA ARG A 226 -4.08 12.61 -8.21
C ARG A 226 -3.08 11.75 -7.42
N LEU A 227 -3.55 11.03 -6.41
CA LEU A 227 -2.70 10.11 -5.64
C LEU A 227 -2.28 8.90 -6.48
N TYR A 228 -3.19 8.37 -7.31
CA TYR A 228 -2.91 7.31 -8.26
C TYR A 228 -1.89 7.75 -9.34
N GLU A 229 -2.04 8.94 -9.91
CA GLU A 229 -1.11 9.51 -10.88
C GLU A 229 0.27 9.68 -10.26
N ARG A 230 0.34 10.23 -9.04
CA ARG A 230 1.58 10.35 -8.28
C ARG A 230 2.25 9.00 -8.03
N MET A 231 1.48 7.95 -7.76
CA MET A 231 2.01 6.58 -7.65
C MET A 231 2.61 6.13 -8.99
N LYS A 232 1.88 6.31 -10.10
CA LYS A 232 2.33 5.92 -11.45
C LYS A 232 3.59 6.66 -11.91
N GLU A 233 3.72 7.95 -11.60
CA GLU A 233 4.94 8.71 -11.87
C GLU A 233 6.19 8.11 -11.20
N ASN A 234 6.06 7.41 -10.06
CA ASN A 234 7.20 6.73 -9.43
C ASN A 234 7.42 5.32 -9.98
N GLU A 235 6.40 4.71 -10.59
CA GLU A 235 6.53 3.44 -11.32
C GLU A 235 7.18 3.62 -12.70
N ASP A 236 7.06 4.80 -13.30
CA ASP A 236 7.64 5.13 -14.60
C ASP A 236 9.18 5.07 -14.54
N GLY A 237 9.72 3.91 -14.91
CA GLY A 237 11.16 3.64 -15.00
C GLY A 237 11.73 2.78 -13.87
N THR A 238 10.93 2.44 -12.86
CA THR A 238 11.38 1.67 -11.69
C THR A 238 10.53 0.41 -11.53
N MET A 239 11.08 -0.75 -11.91
CA MET A 239 10.47 -2.05 -11.60
C MET A 239 11.01 -2.55 -10.26
N GLY A 240 10.15 -3.14 -9.42
CA GLY A 240 10.54 -3.67 -8.12
C GLY A 240 9.82 -2.99 -6.96
N ILE A 241 10.45 -3.02 -5.79
CA ILE A 241 9.87 -2.55 -4.53
C ILE A 241 10.06 -1.04 -4.42
N LEU A 242 8.99 -0.23 -4.37
CA LEU A 242 9.13 1.24 -4.36
C LEU A 242 9.48 1.85 -2.99
N LEU A 243 9.61 1.04 -1.93
CA LEU A 243 9.95 1.51 -0.60
C LEU A 243 11.26 2.31 -0.59
N ASN A 244 11.20 3.58 -0.18
CA ASN A 244 12.37 4.47 -0.20
C ASN A 244 13.54 3.94 0.62
N GLU A 245 13.28 3.43 1.82
CA GLU A 245 14.32 2.90 2.70
C GLU A 245 15.00 1.66 2.09
N PHE A 246 14.26 0.84 1.35
CA PHE A 246 14.83 -0.26 0.57
C PHE A 246 15.68 0.26 -0.59
N GLN A 247 15.17 1.22 -1.37
CA GLN A 247 15.92 1.86 -2.48
C GLN A 247 17.21 2.54 -2.00
N ASN A 248 17.19 3.15 -0.81
CA ASN A 248 18.38 3.73 -0.20
C ASN A 248 19.44 2.66 0.12
N THR A 249 19.06 1.43 0.51
CA THR A 249 20.03 0.35 0.69
C THR A 249 20.71 -0.02 -0.62
N ILE A 250 19.95 -0.08 -1.73
CA ILE A 250 20.47 -0.42 -3.06
C ILE A 250 21.45 0.63 -3.54
N HIS A 251 21.06 1.91 -3.51
CA HIS A 251 21.95 2.99 -3.94
C HIS A 251 23.22 3.06 -3.09
N ALA A 252 23.10 2.85 -1.78
CA ALA A 252 24.26 2.87 -0.89
C ALA A 252 25.21 1.69 -1.14
N THR A 253 24.70 0.50 -1.45
CA THR A 253 25.54 -0.67 -1.80
C THR A 253 26.27 -0.46 -3.12
N ASP A 254 25.64 0.19 -4.11
CA ASP A 254 26.25 0.40 -5.43
C ASP A 254 27.40 1.42 -5.37
N GLU A 255 27.36 2.36 -4.42
CA GLU A 255 28.42 3.36 -4.22
C GLU A 255 29.63 2.88 -3.39
N LEU A 256 29.65 1.61 -2.96
CA LEU A 256 30.71 1.03 -2.10
C LEU A 256 32.12 1.05 -2.71
N ILE A 257 32.25 1.22 -4.03
CA ILE A 257 33.53 1.14 -4.77
C ILE A 257 34.35 2.44 -4.66
N THR A 258 33.80 3.50 -4.08
CA THR A 258 34.43 4.83 -4.03
C THR A 258 35.22 5.09 -2.73
N ASP A 259 36.00 6.18 -2.70
CA ASP A 259 36.76 6.61 -1.53
C ASP A 259 35.84 6.83 -0.31
N ASP A 260 36.36 6.54 0.90
CA ASP A 260 35.66 6.55 2.21
C ASP A 260 34.81 5.30 2.55
N PHE A 261 35.47 4.14 2.43
CA PHE A 261 34.87 2.83 2.69
C PHE A 261 34.21 2.67 4.07
N ALA A 262 34.91 3.03 5.16
CA ALA A 262 34.44 2.80 6.52
C ALA A 262 33.12 3.54 6.80
N LYS A 263 33.04 4.81 6.40
CA LYS A 263 31.81 5.61 6.54
C LYS A 263 30.66 5.07 5.71
N ARG A 264 30.93 4.52 4.52
CA ARG A 264 29.91 3.92 3.65
C ARG A 264 29.36 2.62 4.23
N VAL A 265 30.22 1.78 4.78
CA VAL A 265 29.82 0.55 5.48
C VAL A 265 28.92 0.89 6.67
N GLU A 266 29.30 1.88 7.48
CA GLU A 266 28.47 2.36 8.59
C GLU A 266 27.10 2.89 8.12
N LYS A 267 27.09 3.71 7.05
CA LYS A 267 25.85 4.23 6.45
C LYS A 267 24.91 3.12 5.98
N ILE A 268 25.45 2.06 5.38
CA ILE A 268 24.68 0.90 4.90
C ILE A 268 24.06 0.14 6.07
N LYS A 269 24.80 -0.07 7.17
CA LYS A 269 24.26 -0.71 8.38
C LYS A 269 23.06 0.07 8.92
N ASN A 270 23.20 1.39 9.01
CA ASN A 270 22.11 2.26 9.47
C ASN A 270 20.87 2.13 8.57
N TYR A 271 21.04 2.01 7.24
CA TYR A 271 19.90 1.78 6.36
C TYR A 271 19.24 0.42 6.56
N PHE A 272 20.01 -0.65 6.79
CA PHE A 272 19.42 -1.96 7.10
C PHE A 272 18.70 -1.99 8.45
N GLU A 273 19.20 -1.28 9.45
CA GLU A 273 18.51 -1.14 10.76
C GLU A 273 17.20 -0.38 10.64
N VAL A 274 17.18 0.72 9.87
CA VAL A 274 15.96 1.47 9.56
C VAL A 274 14.96 0.60 8.78
N LEU A 275 15.43 -0.15 7.77
CA LEU A 275 14.58 -1.05 6.99
C LEU A 275 13.98 -2.16 7.87
N LYS A 276 14.80 -2.78 8.73
CA LYS A 276 14.36 -3.83 9.66
C LYS A 276 13.29 -3.30 10.62
N SER A 277 13.61 -2.25 11.38
CA SER A 277 12.67 -1.69 12.36
C SER A 277 11.39 -1.18 11.71
N GLY A 278 11.48 -0.60 10.51
CA GLY A 278 10.32 -0.21 9.73
C GLY A 278 9.45 -1.37 9.28
N ALA A 279 10.05 -2.45 8.77
CA ALA A 279 9.34 -3.66 8.38
C ALA A 279 8.60 -4.31 9.58
N GLU A 280 9.27 -4.42 10.73
CA GLU A 280 8.66 -4.91 11.98
C GLU A 280 7.47 -4.05 12.41
N ASN A 281 7.62 -2.71 12.35
CA ASN A 281 6.52 -1.80 12.69
C ASN A 281 5.33 -1.89 11.73
N VAL A 282 5.57 -2.08 10.44
CA VAL A 282 4.49 -2.28 9.46
C VAL A 282 3.78 -3.60 9.69
N ILE A 283 4.50 -4.68 10.01
CA ILE A 283 3.89 -5.97 10.35
C ILE A 283 2.98 -5.83 11.58
N MET A 284 3.43 -5.15 12.64
CA MET A 284 2.61 -4.91 13.82
C MET A 284 1.31 -4.16 13.48
N GLN A 285 1.38 -3.11 12.65
CA GLN A 285 0.17 -2.38 12.24
C GLN A 285 -0.79 -3.25 11.40
N LEU A 286 -0.27 -4.16 10.57
CA LEU A 286 -1.11 -5.10 9.84
C LEU A 286 -1.78 -6.11 10.77
N ASP A 287 -1.08 -6.56 11.81
CA ASP A 287 -1.64 -7.45 12.83
C ASP A 287 -2.76 -6.77 13.61
N ASP A 288 -2.57 -5.52 14.04
CA ASP A 288 -3.62 -4.71 14.66
C ASP A 288 -4.84 -4.56 13.73
N PHE A 289 -4.61 -4.38 12.42
CA PHE A 289 -5.70 -4.27 11.45
C PHE A 289 -6.45 -5.59 11.24
N PHE A 290 -5.76 -6.74 11.31
CA PHE A 290 -6.42 -8.04 11.24
C PHE A 290 -7.39 -8.23 12.40
N ASP A 291 -6.96 -7.91 13.61
CA ASP A 291 -7.80 -8.01 14.81
C ASP A 291 -9.03 -7.09 14.68
N GLU A 292 -8.85 -5.87 14.17
CA GLU A 292 -9.97 -4.93 13.92
C GLU A 292 -10.98 -5.48 12.90
N ILE A 293 -10.50 -6.08 11.80
CA ILE A 293 -11.39 -6.71 10.79
C ILE A 293 -12.18 -7.85 11.42
N VAL A 294 -11.52 -8.74 12.16
CA VAL A 294 -12.17 -9.89 12.80
C VAL A 294 -13.22 -9.43 13.81
N GLU A 295 -12.85 -8.47 14.68
CA GLU A 295 -13.76 -7.91 15.67
C GLU A 295 -14.97 -7.21 15.01
N SER A 296 -14.74 -6.45 13.95
CA SER A 296 -15.81 -5.75 13.23
C SER A 296 -16.77 -6.71 12.54
N ARG A 297 -16.27 -7.77 11.90
CA ARG A 297 -17.10 -8.82 11.31
C ARG A 297 -17.97 -9.48 12.37
N GLN A 298 -17.40 -9.82 13.53
CA GLN A 298 -18.16 -10.40 14.64
C GLN A 298 -19.25 -9.44 15.13
N LYS A 299 -18.91 -8.18 15.38
CA LYS A 299 -19.87 -7.14 15.81
C LYS A 299 -21.04 -7.01 14.83
N LEU A 300 -20.78 -7.00 13.52
CA LEU A 300 -21.84 -6.88 12.52
C LEU A 300 -22.70 -8.15 12.38
N LEU A 301 -22.12 -9.33 12.58
CA LEU A 301 -22.88 -10.58 12.67
C LEU A 301 -23.79 -10.61 13.89
N ASP A 302 -23.28 -10.21 15.06
CA ASP A 302 -24.03 -10.20 16.31
C ASP A 302 -25.24 -9.24 16.23
N LEU A 303 -25.06 -8.08 15.60
CA LEU A 303 -26.16 -7.14 15.33
C LEU A 303 -27.28 -7.78 14.51
N CYS A 304 -26.94 -8.73 13.62
CA CYS A 304 -27.89 -9.43 12.76
C CYS A 304 -28.52 -10.66 13.42
N THR A 305 -27.98 -11.17 14.52
CA THR A 305 -28.55 -12.33 15.25
C THR A 305 -29.41 -11.92 16.44
N HIS A 306 -29.28 -10.68 16.92
CA HIS A 306 -29.97 -10.16 18.11
C HIS A 306 -31.11 -9.18 17.83
N SER A 307 -31.54 -9.11 16.57
CA SER A 307 -32.61 -8.25 16.04
C SER A 307 -33.81 -9.08 15.60
#